data_AF-A0A535UCL4-F1
#
_entry.id   AF-A0A535UCL4-F1
#
_cell.length_a   1.000
_cell.length_b   1.000
_cell.length_c   1.000
_cell.angle_alpha   90.00
_cell.angle_beta   90.00
_cell.angle_gamma   90.00
#
_symmetry.space_group_name_H-M   'P 1'
#
loop_
_entity.id
_entity.type
_entity.pdbx_description
1 polymer ?
#
loop_
_entity_poly.entity_id
_entity_poly.type
_entity_poly.pdbx_seq_one_letter_code
_entity_poly.pdbx_strand_id
1 'polypeptide(L)'
;MKPDRLAGGVEGRLAAMRRKLPELWDSAASALAKGQDQLAGLAIRRRRVLMSELESLSLLLATGAPPARVVPRLEAADRLLEASLCEASRIDQALPKEPVVLELDPAVQSDLRLLREDVRNQPGAGAVTEHQEGGA
;
A
#
# COMPACT_ATOMS: atom_id res chain seq x y z
N MET A 1 -22.82 -14.86 19.21
CA MET A 1 -21.58 -14.09 18.93
C MET A 1 -22.01 -12.72 18.42
N LYS A 2 -21.76 -11.64 19.16
CA LYS A 2 -21.98 -10.26 18.67
C LYS A 2 -20.67 -9.80 18.02
N PRO A 3 -20.69 -9.14 16.86
CA PRO A 3 -19.47 -8.59 16.30
C PRO A 3 -18.96 -7.52 17.26
N ASP A 4 -17.68 -7.59 17.60
CA ASP A 4 -16.97 -6.54 18.31
C ASP A 4 -17.25 -5.23 17.58
N ARG A 5 -18.12 -4.40 18.18
CA ARG A 5 -18.25 -3.00 17.81
C ARG A 5 -16.90 -2.39 18.13
N LEU A 6 -16.04 -2.28 17.13
CA LEU A 6 -14.84 -1.45 17.15
C LEU A 6 -15.24 -0.16 17.88
N ALA A 7 -14.61 0.10 19.03
CA ALA A 7 -15.10 1.00 20.08
C ALA A 7 -15.12 2.50 19.71
N GLY A 8 -15.23 2.87 18.44
CA GLY A 8 -15.21 4.26 17.95
C GLY A 8 -16.08 4.55 16.73
N GLY A 9 -17.01 3.66 16.34
CA GLY A 9 -17.91 3.92 15.21
C GLY A 9 -17.19 4.18 13.89
N VAL A 10 -17.74 5.07 13.05
CA VAL A 10 -17.19 5.40 11.72
C VAL A 10 -15.81 6.07 11.83
N GLU A 11 -15.60 6.92 12.83
CA GLU A 11 -14.32 7.60 13.09
C GLU A 11 -13.22 6.61 13.52
N GLY A 12 -13.57 5.67 14.40
CA GLY A 12 -12.66 4.62 14.85
C GLY A 12 -12.21 3.71 13.70
N ARG A 13 -13.12 3.35 12.79
CA ARG A 13 -12.79 2.59 11.58
C ARG A 13 -11.88 3.37 10.64
N LEU A 14 -12.18 4.66 10.40
CA LEU A 14 -11.33 5.54 9.60
C LEU A 14 -9.91 5.66 10.20
N ALA A 15 -9.81 5.82 11.51
CA ALA A 15 -8.52 5.85 12.22
C ALA A 15 -7.78 4.50 12.12
N ALA A 16 -8.49 3.37 12.19
CA ALA A 16 -7.89 2.05 12.03
C ALA A 16 -7.31 1.85 10.63
N MET A 17 -8.04 2.25 9.58
CA MET A 17 -7.54 2.18 8.20
C MET A 17 -6.32 3.08 7.98
N ARG A 18 -6.31 4.29 8.57
CA ARG A 18 -5.12 5.18 8.53
C ARG A 18 -3.87 4.54 9.12
N ARG A 19 -4.01 3.75 10.20
CA ARG A 19 -2.88 3.05 10.83
C ARG A 19 -2.32 1.92 9.99
N LYS A 20 -3.16 1.28 9.17
CA LYS A 20 -2.76 0.20 8.25
C LYS A 20 -2.19 0.70 6.92
N LEU A 21 -2.50 1.93 6.54
CA LEU A 21 -2.12 2.49 5.25
C LEU A 21 -0.59 2.56 4.99
N PRO A 22 0.27 2.77 6.01
CA PRO A 22 1.72 2.61 5.87
C PRO A 22 2.17 1.21 5.42
N GLU A 23 1.44 0.14 5.76
CA GLU A 23 1.80 -1.23 5.38
C GLU A 23 1.82 -1.43 3.86
N LEU A 24 1.06 -0.63 3.09
CA LEU A 24 1.12 -0.63 1.62
C LEU A 24 2.43 -0.02 1.09
N TRP A 25 3.02 0.93 1.81
CA TRP A 25 4.33 1.49 1.47
C TRP A 25 5.42 0.45 1.74
N ASP A 26 5.38 -0.21 2.89
CA ASP A 26 6.32 -1.27 3.25
C ASP A 26 6.23 -2.46 2.29
N SER A 27 5.00 -2.82 1.88
CA SER A 27 4.74 -3.82 0.85
C SER A 27 5.36 -3.43 -0.50
N ALA A 28 5.21 -2.17 -0.90
CA ALA A 28 5.83 -1.66 -2.12
C ALA A 28 7.36 -1.70 -2.04
N ALA A 29 7.93 -1.39 -0.87
CA ALA A 29 9.37 -1.45 -0.61
C ALA A 29 9.89 -2.89 -0.78
N SER A 30 9.20 -3.86 -0.18
CA SER A 30 9.50 -5.28 -0.29
C SER A 30 9.39 -5.78 -1.74
N ALA A 31 8.37 -5.34 -2.48
CA ALA A 31 8.22 -5.67 -3.90
C ALA A 31 9.38 -5.11 -4.74
N LEU A 32 9.81 -3.86 -4.51
CA LEU A 32 10.98 -3.28 -5.18
C LEU A 32 12.26 -4.04 -4.87
N ALA A 33 12.50 -4.40 -3.61
CA ALA A 33 13.67 -5.17 -3.20
C ALA A 33 13.76 -6.53 -3.92
N LYS A 34 12.63 -7.08 -4.36
CA LYS A 34 12.52 -8.34 -5.12
C LYS A 34 12.43 -8.13 -6.63
N GLY A 35 12.65 -6.91 -7.14
CA GLY A 35 12.58 -6.58 -8.57
C GLY A 35 11.16 -6.62 -9.16
N GLN A 36 10.14 -6.47 -8.32
CA GLN A 36 8.72 -6.53 -8.70
C GLN A 36 8.14 -5.12 -8.87
N ASP A 37 8.71 -4.33 -9.78
CA ASP A 37 8.34 -2.93 -10.00
C ASP A 37 6.85 -2.71 -10.26
N GLN A 38 6.19 -3.64 -10.95
CA GLN A 38 4.75 -3.56 -11.23
C GLN A 38 3.91 -3.68 -9.96
N LEU A 39 4.25 -4.63 -9.07
CA LEU A 39 3.56 -4.80 -7.79
C LEU A 39 3.82 -3.63 -6.87
N ALA A 40 5.05 -3.10 -6.85
CA ALA A 40 5.36 -1.87 -6.13
C ALA A 40 4.54 -0.68 -6.64
N GLY A 41 4.48 -0.48 -7.96
CA GLY A 41 3.71 0.61 -8.57
C GLY A 41 2.21 0.49 -8.29
N LEU A 42 1.67 -0.73 -8.34
CA LEU A 42 0.27 -0.99 -7.99
C LEU A 42 -0.03 -0.68 -6.51
N ALA A 43 0.85 -1.11 -5.60
CA ALA A 43 0.72 -0.82 -4.18
C ALA A 43 0.75 0.69 -3.89
N ILE A 44 1.68 1.43 -4.50
CA ILE A 44 1.75 2.90 -4.38
C ILE A 44 0.49 3.57 -4.95
N ARG A 45 0.02 3.15 -6.12
CA ARG A 45 -1.20 3.71 -6.73
C ARG A 45 -2.41 3.54 -5.81
N ARG A 46 -2.61 2.33 -5.28
CA ARG A 46 -3.70 2.02 -4.36
C ARG A 46 -3.59 2.78 -3.05
N ARG A 47 -2.37 2.92 -2.51
CA ARG A 47 -2.10 3.76 -1.34
C ARG A 47 -2.56 5.20 -1.57
N ARG A 48 -2.23 5.81 -2.72
CA ARG A 48 -2.67 7.18 -3.06
C ARG A 48 -4.19 7.30 -3.17
N VAL A 49 -4.84 6.35 -3.84
CA VAL A 49 -6.30 6.30 -3.96
C VAL A 49 -6.95 6.24 -2.57
N LEU A 50 -6.44 5.35 -1.70
CA LEU A 50 -6.92 5.22 -0.34
C LEU A 50 -6.69 6.51 0.47
N MET A 51 -5.51 7.13 0.41
CA MET A 51 -5.24 8.40 1.12
C MET A 51 -6.26 9.48 0.76
N SER A 52 -6.48 9.69 -0.55
CA SER A 52 -7.45 10.67 -1.05
C SER A 52 -8.87 10.36 -0.55
N GLU A 53 -9.27 9.08 -0.56
CA GLU A 53 -10.57 8.65 -0.06
C GLU A 53 -10.69 8.87 1.45
N LEU A 54 -9.65 8.60 2.26
CA LEU A 54 -9.69 8.80 3.71
C LEU A 54 -9.72 10.29 4.07
N GLU A 55 -9.04 11.15 3.32
CA GLU A 55 -9.14 12.60 3.45
C GLU A 55 -10.55 13.09 3.11
N SER A 56 -11.12 12.61 1.99
CA SER A 56 -12.50 12.91 1.60
C SER A 56 -13.51 12.48 2.67
N LEU A 57 -13.36 11.27 3.23
CA LEU A 57 -14.20 10.75 4.31
C LEU A 57 -14.06 11.56 5.59
N SER A 58 -12.85 12.03 5.91
CA SER A 58 -12.62 12.90 7.07
C SER A 58 -13.33 14.23 6.95
N LEU A 59 -13.27 14.83 5.76
CA LEU A 59 -13.97 16.08 5.47
C LEU A 59 -15.49 15.88 5.57
N LEU A 60 -16.01 14.78 5.00
CA LEU A 60 -17.43 14.45 5.09
C LEU A 60 -17.88 14.31 6.55
N LEU A 61 -17.12 13.60 7.37
CA LEU A 61 -17.39 13.48 8.80
C LEU A 61 -17.36 14.84 9.51
N ALA A 62 -16.33 15.65 9.25
CA ALA A 62 -16.20 16.99 9.84
C ALA A 62 -17.38 17.92 9.46
N THR A 63 -17.96 17.74 8.27
CA THR A 63 -19.14 18.51 7.82
C THR A 63 -20.48 17.96 8.34
N GLY A 64 -20.46 16.89 9.15
CA GLY A 64 -21.69 16.26 9.66
C GLY A 64 -22.48 15.51 8.59
N ALA A 65 -21.82 15.00 7.55
CA ALA A 65 -22.48 14.25 6.49
C ALA A 65 -23.26 13.05 7.04
N PRO A 66 -24.44 12.73 6.46
CA PRO A 66 -25.27 11.64 6.96
C PRO A 66 -24.57 10.27 6.82
N PRO A 67 -24.78 9.33 7.76
CA PRO A 67 -24.15 8.01 7.73
C PRO A 67 -24.36 7.24 6.42
N ALA A 68 -25.51 7.41 5.76
CA ALA A 68 -25.82 6.79 4.46
C ALA A 68 -24.84 7.17 3.34
N ARG A 69 -24.15 8.33 3.44
CA ARG A 69 -23.12 8.75 2.49
C ARG A 69 -21.71 8.29 2.89
N VAL A 70 -21.46 8.11 4.17
CA VAL A 70 -20.12 7.84 4.71
C VAL A 70 -19.85 6.34 4.85
N VAL A 71 -20.80 5.58 5.40
CA VAL A 71 -20.63 4.16 5.73
C VAL A 71 -20.30 3.30 4.50
N PRO A 72 -21.02 3.39 3.37
CA PRO A 72 -20.73 2.54 2.21
C PRO A 72 -19.34 2.83 1.60
N ARG A 73 -18.94 4.10 1.59
CA ARG A 73 -17.63 4.53 1.09
C ARG A 73 -16.50 4.05 2.00
N LEU A 74 -16.69 4.17 3.31
CA LEU A 74 -15.77 3.62 4.30
C LEU A 74 -15.61 2.10 4.12
N GLU A 75 -16.70 1.35 3.94
CA GLU A 75 -16.66 -0.10 3.69
C GLU A 75 -16.01 -0.47 2.35
N ALA A 76 -16.16 0.35 1.32
CA ALA A 76 -15.48 0.15 0.05
C ALA A 76 -13.97 0.39 0.18
N ALA A 77 -13.57 1.44 0.90
CA ALA A 77 -12.17 1.75 1.17
C ALA A 77 -11.50 0.67 2.04
N ASP A 78 -12.20 0.18 3.07
CA ASP A 78 -11.75 -0.92 3.94
C ASP A 78 -11.51 -2.20 3.13
N ARG A 79 -12.47 -2.61 2.29
CA ARG A 79 -12.33 -3.76 1.39
C ARG A 79 -11.19 -3.59 0.38
N LEU A 80 -11.02 -2.39 -0.17
CA LEU A 80 -9.91 -2.11 -1.09
C LEU A 80 -8.56 -2.23 -0.38
N LEU A 81 -8.44 -1.71 0.85
CA LEU A 81 -7.23 -1.83 1.65
C LEU A 81 -6.91 -3.29 1.97
N GLU A 82 -7.88 -4.07 2.44
CA GLU A 82 -7.69 -5.51 2.71
C GLU A 82 -7.29 -6.30 1.47
N ALA A 83 -7.95 -6.07 0.34
CA ALA A 83 -7.60 -6.71 -0.93
C ALA A 83 -6.19 -6.33 -1.38
N SER A 84 -5.80 -5.06 -1.21
CA SER A 84 -4.47 -4.57 -1.57
C SER A 84 -3.38 -5.22 -0.72
N LEU A 85 -3.60 -5.34 0.59
CA LEU A 85 -2.67 -5.99 1.52
C LEU A 85 -2.59 -7.50 1.26
N CYS A 86 -3.71 -8.15 0.96
CA CYS A 86 -3.73 -9.58 0.62
C CYS A 86 -3.03 -9.87 -0.70
N GLU A 87 -3.09 -8.97 -1.68
CA GLU A 87 -2.33 -9.12 -2.93
C GLU A 87 -0.83 -8.89 -2.69
N ALA A 88 -0.48 -7.87 -1.90
CA ALA A 88 0.89 -7.60 -1.50
C ALA A 88 1.52 -8.75 -0.69
N SER A 89 0.75 -9.49 0.11
CA SER A 89 1.29 -10.64 0.83
C SER A 89 1.69 -11.82 -0.09
N ARG A 90 1.34 -11.77 -1.37
CA ARG A 90 1.66 -12.80 -2.37
C ARG A 90 2.93 -12.50 -3.17
N ILE A 91 3.74 -11.54 -2.73
CA ILE A 91 5.02 -11.16 -3.35
C ILE A 91 5.95 -12.38 -3.57
N ASP A 92 5.83 -13.46 -2.79
CA ASP A 92 6.63 -14.69 -2.97
C ASP A 92 6.03 -15.70 -3.97
N GLN A 93 4.89 -15.40 -4.58
CA GLN A 93 4.27 -16.25 -5.58
C GLN A 93 4.80 -15.91 -6.97
N ALA A 94 4.88 -16.92 -7.85
CA ALA A 94 5.29 -16.72 -9.23
C ALA A 94 4.44 -15.61 -9.88
N LEU A 95 5.11 -14.58 -10.41
CA LEU A 95 4.41 -13.51 -11.12
C LEU A 95 3.59 -14.10 -12.27
N PRO A 96 2.41 -13.52 -12.57
CA PRO A 96 1.67 -13.88 -13.77
C PRO A 96 2.60 -13.78 -14.99
N LYS A 97 2.49 -14.76 -15.90
CA LYS A 97 3.39 -14.92 -17.06
C LYS A 97 3.41 -13.71 -17.99
N GLU A 98 2.36 -12.89 -17.94
CA GLU A 98 2.29 -11.63 -18.66
C GLU A 98 2.48 -10.45 -17.69
N PRO A 99 3.55 -9.65 -17.87
CA PRO A 99 3.72 -8.44 -17.09
C PRO A 99 2.61 -7.45 -17.46
N VAL A 100 1.72 -7.14 -16.52
CA VAL A 100 0.71 -6.10 -16.70
C VAL A 100 1.43 -4.75 -16.62
N VAL A 101 1.81 -4.21 -17.78
CA VAL A 101 2.41 -2.88 -17.87
C VAL A 101 1.32 -1.85 -17.55
N LEU A 102 1.32 -1.40 -16.31
CA LEU A 102 0.48 -0.29 -15.88
C LEU A 102 1.19 1.01 -16.28
N GLU A 103 0.55 1.82 -17.13
CA GLU A 103 0.95 3.21 -17.27
C GLU A 103 0.77 3.88 -15.90
N LEU A 104 1.89 4.26 -15.29
CA LEU A 104 1.89 4.86 -13.96
C LEU A 104 1.72 6.36 -14.10
N ASP A 105 0.69 6.90 -13.43
CA ASP A 105 0.47 8.32 -13.30
C ASP A 105 1.76 9.03 -12.78
N PRO A 106 2.09 10.26 -13.22
CA PRO A 106 3.34 10.93 -12.83
C PRO A 106 3.58 11.01 -11.32
N ALA A 107 2.50 11.12 -10.54
CA ALA A 107 2.58 11.17 -9.09
C ALA A 107 2.94 9.81 -8.47
N VAL A 108 2.51 8.70 -9.08
CA VAL A 108 2.93 7.35 -8.69
C VAL A 108 4.40 7.13 -9.03
N GLN A 109 4.87 7.64 -10.18
CA GLN A 109 6.29 7.57 -10.54
C GLN A 109 7.18 8.36 -9.57
N SER A 110 6.73 9.54 -9.13
CA SER A 110 7.44 10.34 -8.13
C SER A 110 7.55 9.59 -6.80
N ASP A 111 6.45 9.03 -6.31
CA ASP A 111 6.43 8.25 -5.06
C ASP A 111 7.30 6.99 -5.17
N LEU A 112 7.28 6.29 -6.31
CA LEU A 112 8.18 5.16 -6.55
C LEU A 112 9.65 5.57 -6.58
N ARG A 113 9.97 6.74 -7.14
CA ARG A 113 11.34 7.26 -7.13
C ARG A 113 11.81 7.51 -5.70
N LEU A 114 10.99 8.19 -4.89
CA LEU A 114 11.27 8.41 -3.46
C LEU A 114 11.46 7.09 -2.73
N LEU A 115 10.56 6.13 -2.96
CA LEU A 115 10.67 4.81 -2.34
C LEU A 115 11.95 4.07 -2.75
N ARG A 116 12.37 4.16 -4.02
CA ARG A 116 13.65 3.58 -4.48
C ARG A 116 14.87 4.27 -3.85
N GLU A 117 14.78 5.57 -3.58
CA GLU A 117 15.82 6.28 -2.84
C GLU A 117 15.87 5.80 -1.38
N ASP A 118 14.72 5.70 -0.72
CA ASP A 118 14.60 5.22 0.66
C ASP A 118 15.14 3.78 0.82
N VAL A 119 14.74 2.86 -0.07
CA VAL A 119 15.20 1.46 -0.05
C VAL A 119 16.71 1.36 -0.25
N ARG A 120 17.29 2.19 -1.15
CA ARG A 120 18.75 2.23 -1.34
C ARG A 120 19.50 2.80 -0.14
N ASN A 121 18.88 3.73 0.59
CA ASN A 121 19.47 4.41 1.73
C ASN A 121 19.27 3.66 3.06
N GLN A 122 18.52 2.55 3.08
CA GLN A 122 18.37 1.72 4.28
C GLN A 122 19.68 0.97 4.59
N PRO A 123 20.27 1.17 5.79
CA PRO A 123 21.50 0.49 6.17
C PRO A 123 21.21 -1.01 6.34
N GLY A 124 21.70 -1.83 5.42
CA GLY A 124 21.51 -3.29 5.40
C GLY A 124 21.22 -3.91 4.03
N ALA A 125 20.92 -3.11 3.00
CA ALA A 125 20.71 -3.60 1.63
C ALA A 125 22.01 -3.80 0.81
N GLY A 126 23.17 -3.69 1.45
CA GLY A 126 24.49 -3.77 0.81
C GLY A 126 25.43 -4.71 1.56
N ALA A 127 25.26 -6.02 1.37
CA ALA A 127 26.31 -7.02 1.54
C ALA A 127 25.89 -8.35 0.89
N VAL A 128 25.63 -8.34 -0.42
CA VAL A 128 25.83 -9.58 -1.20
C VAL A 128 27.26 -9.49 -1.70
N THR A 129 28.12 -10.23 -1.02
CA THR A 129 29.55 -10.39 -1.23
C THR A 129 29.94 -10.43 -2.70
N GLU A 130 30.93 -9.59 -3.02
CA GLU A 130 31.72 -9.64 -4.24
C GLU A 130 32.16 -11.07 -4.60
N HIS A 131 32.17 -11.30 -5.92
CA HIS A 131 32.89 -12.33 -6.65
C HIS A 131 33.99 -13.05 -5.86
N GLN A 132 33.83 -14.37 -5.72
CA GLN A 132 35.00 -15.26 -5.64
C GLN A 132 35.17 -15.92 -7.01
N GLU A 133 35.71 -15.15 -7.95
CA GLU A 133 36.40 -15.69 -9.11
C GLU A 133 37.89 -15.82 -8.78
N GLY A 134 38.40 -17.05 -8.92
CA GLY A 134 39.79 -17.31 -9.30
C GLY A 134 40.79 -17.48 -8.16
N GLY A 135 41.37 -18.68 -8.06
CA GLY A 135 42.55 -18.89 -7.23
C GLY A 135 43.13 -20.30 -7.21
N ALA A 136 43.49 -20.82 -8.40
CA ALA A 136 44.40 -21.96 -8.68
C ALA A 136 43.99 -23.38 -8.24
#